data_AF-A0A3A0F2W4-F1
#
_entry.id   AF-A0A3A0F2W4-F1
#
_cell.length_a   1.000
_cell.length_b   1.000
_cell.length_c   1.000
_cell.angle_alpha   90.00
_cell.angle_beta   90.00
_cell.angle_gamma   90.00
#
_symmetry.space_group_name_H-M   'P 1'
#
loop_
_entity.id
_entity.type
_entity.pdbx_description
1 polymer ?
#
loop_
_entity_poly.entity_id
_entity_poly.type
_entity_poly.pdbx_seq_one_letter_code
_entity_poly.pdbx_strand_id
1 'polypeptide(L)'
;RALAAPRRAVANEAQPGGAPRSRSLPRRIERREIDPDERARPGPFVLPFGDPHLSVQDAAGVERPTDQGEEEDLDALAEELAAQAEVAVVRSDAPVREVLETDAAAAPAAAAPATPSGDAATRAWRYPEWDCHAQAYRAGAATVHEALAPAGDPGWAAAVRAEHAALLLHLRRRFEALRPRLRRVPRRVEGDDIDLDGWVDEWADRHAGRTPDGRIYTQVRPRRRDVAVALLVDVSGSTDAWVAGRVRVVDVAKQAALCFCVALGALGDRHCVDAFSGRGAHGVRSWTVKSFAEPLSDTIERRIAGLAPDSSTRLGAALRHVAARLVREPAHTRLLLLLSDGKPWDEDGYEGVYGVEDARQAVAEARAAGVRVFCAAIDRTGPAHLPRVFGPSGYAVIRDVAQIPAWLPELHRQLTL
;
A
#
# COMPACT_ATOMS: atom_id res chain seq x y z
N ARG A 1 -28.94 -13.04 -78.87
CA ARG A 1 -29.50 -13.50 -77.57
C ARG A 1 -28.42 -13.31 -76.51
N ALA A 2 -28.64 -12.31 -75.67
CA ALA A 2 -28.17 -12.13 -74.28
C ALA A 2 -26.65 -12.22 -74.02
N LEU A 3 -25.96 -11.08 -73.80
CA LEU A 3 -25.81 -10.32 -72.53
C LEU A 3 -24.68 -10.94 -71.67
N ALA A 4 -23.66 -10.25 -71.15
CA ALA A 4 -23.38 -8.82 -71.01
C ALA A 4 -21.88 -8.63 -70.72
N ALA A 5 -21.27 -7.62 -71.33
CA ALA A 5 -20.30 -6.74 -70.65
C ALA A 5 -21.11 -5.52 -70.15
N PRO A 6 -20.63 -4.58 -69.29
CA PRO A 6 -19.24 -4.32 -68.92
C PRO A 6 -19.08 -3.83 -67.45
N ARG A 7 -17.94 -3.17 -67.18
CA ARG A 7 -17.71 -2.14 -66.15
C ARG A 7 -17.35 -2.60 -64.73
N ARG A 8 -16.02 -2.62 -64.52
CA ARG A 8 -15.40 -2.07 -63.32
C ARG A 8 -15.83 -0.62 -63.13
N ALA A 9 -16.67 -0.42 -62.13
CA ALA A 9 -16.85 0.75 -61.27
C ALA A 9 -17.63 0.14 -60.08
N VAL A 10 -17.31 0.34 -58.82
CA VAL A 10 -17.19 1.58 -58.06
C VAL A 10 -16.61 1.10 -56.72
N ALA A 11 -15.78 1.92 -56.09
CA ALA A 11 -15.39 1.72 -54.69
C ALA A 11 -16.66 1.53 -53.83
N ASN A 12 -16.83 0.37 -53.19
CA ASN A 12 -17.74 0.32 -52.07
C ASN A 12 -16.93 0.70 -50.82
N GLU A 13 -17.14 1.96 -50.47
CA GLU A 13 -16.79 2.62 -49.24
C GLU A 13 -16.93 1.67 -48.05
N ALA A 14 -15.92 1.71 -47.17
CA ALA A 14 -16.09 1.23 -45.81
C ALA A 14 -17.33 1.89 -45.22
N GLN A 15 -18.31 1.09 -44.80
CA GLN A 15 -19.25 1.56 -43.79
C GLN A 15 -18.43 1.84 -42.53
N PRO A 16 -18.36 3.10 -42.06
CA PRO A 16 -17.77 3.39 -40.77
C PRO A 16 -18.83 3.06 -39.71
N GLY A 17 -18.50 2.17 -38.78
CA GLY A 17 -19.31 2.05 -37.55
C GLY A 17 -19.90 0.68 -37.22
N GLY A 18 -19.20 -0.42 -37.50
CA GLY A 18 -19.45 -1.68 -36.79
C GLY A 18 -18.53 -1.78 -35.58
N ALA A 19 -19.06 -1.87 -34.36
CA ALA A 19 -18.25 -2.14 -33.17
C ALA A 19 -17.56 -3.52 -33.32
N PRO A 20 -16.28 -3.65 -32.96
CA PRO A 20 -15.56 -4.92 -33.09
C PRO A 20 -16.17 -5.98 -32.17
N ARG A 21 -16.22 -7.23 -32.64
CA ARG A 21 -16.67 -8.39 -31.85
C ARG A 21 -15.56 -8.78 -30.87
N SER A 22 -15.88 -8.95 -29.57
CA SER A 22 -14.89 -9.32 -28.54
C SER A 22 -15.15 -10.70 -27.90
N ARG A 23 -14.08 -11.46 -27.54
CA ARG A 23 -14.18 -12.78 -26.84
C ARG A 23 -12.93 -13.07 -25.98
N SER A 24 -13.07 -13.73 -24.82
CA SER A 24 -11.98 -13.96 -23.85
C SER A 24 -11.14 -15.22 -24.12
N LEU A 25 -9.83 -15.17 -23.85
CA LEU A 25 -8.82 -16.20 -24.04
C LEU A 25 -8.54 -16.95 -22.71
N PRO A 26 -8.49 -18.29 -22.72
CA PRO A 26 -8.43 -19.09 -21.49
C PRO A 26 -7.08 -19.10 -20.74
N ARG A 27 -5.98 -18.52 -21.27
CA ARG A 27 -4.66 -18.43 -20.61
C ARG A 27 -3.85 -17.19 -21.00
N ARG A 28 -2.90 -16.79 -20.13
CA ARG A 28 -2.00 -15.63 -20.28
C ARG A 28 -0.72 -16.00 -21.02
N ILE A 29 -0.34 -15.18 -22.02
CA ILE A 29 0.83 -15.38 -22.89
C ILE A 29 1.89 -14.29 -22.66
N GLU A 30 3.18 -14.63 -22.70
CA GLU A 30 4.31 -13.70 -22.47
C GLU A 30 4.75 -12.95 -23.77
N ARG A 31 5.21 -11.69 -23.62
CA ARG A 31 5.55 -10.76 -24.73
C ARG A 31 7.07 -10.60 -24.91
N ARG A 32 7.56 -10.54 -26.17
CA ARG A 32 8.98 -10.33 -26.53
C ARG A 32 9.18 -9.16 -27.53
N GLU A 33 10.24 -8.36 -27.38
CA GLU A 33 10.65 -7.26 -28.29
C GLU A 33 11.72 -7.70 -29.32
N ILE A 34 11.72 -7.07 -30.51
CA ILE A 34 12.57 -7.41 -31.69
C ILE A 34 13.60 -6.28 -31.99
N ASP A 35 14.82 -6.64 -32.42
CA ASP A 35 16.03 -5.79 -32.62
C ASP A 35 16.00 -4.93 -33.93
N PRO A 36 16.70 -3.77 -34.04
CA PRO A 36 16.53 -2.82 -35.16
C PRO A 36 17.05 -3.23 -36.55
N ASP A 37 18.01 -4.16 -36.71
CA ASP A 37 18.50 -4.63 -38.02
C ASP A 37 17.62 -5.77 -38.63
N GLU A 38 16.65 -6.28 -37.86
CA GLU A 38 15.57 -7.17 -38.33
C GLU A 38 14.36 -6.38 -38.89
N ARG A 39 14.41 -5.03 -38.87
CA ARG A 39 13.33 -4.16 -39.38
C ARG A 39 13.17 -4.11 -40.92
N ALA A 40 14.03 -4.76 -41.71
CA ALA A 40 14.16 -4.48 -43.14
C ALA A 40 13.69 -5.57 -44.15
N ARG A 41 12.85 -6.55 -43.76
CA ARG A 41 12.07 -7.35 -44.74
C ARG A 41 10.66 -7.66 -44.22
N PRO A 42 9.64 -6.88 -44.62
CA PRO A 42 8.29 -7.02 -44.10
C PRO A 42 7.57 -8.21 -44.75
N GLY A 43 7.17 -9.21 -43.94
CA GLY A 43 6.24 -10.29 -44.31
C GLY A 43 4.86 -10.07 -43.67
N PRO A 44 3.74 -10.43 -44.32
CA PRO A 44 2.61 -9.50 -44.46
C PRO A 44 1.39 -9.71 -43.52
N PHE A 45 1.53 -9.99 -42.21
CA PHE A 45 0.35 -10.06 -41.29
C PHE A 45 0.57 -9.47 -39.88
N VAL A 46 -0.44 -8.75 -39.36
CA VAL A 46 -0.45 -7.97 -38.09
C VAL A 46 -1.90 -7.91 -37.52
N LEU A 47 -2.14 -8.34 -36.25
CA LEU A 47 -3.43 -8.27 -35.50
C LEU A 47 -3.35 -7.51 -34.14
N PRO A 48 -4.12 -6.44 -33.84
CA PRO A 48 -3.86 -5.48 -32.75
C PRO A 48 -4.50 -5.74 -31.36
N PHE A 49 -3.81 -5.31 -30.29
CA PHE A 49 -4.32 -5.14 -28.90
C PHE A 49 -4.58 -3.65 -28.57
N GLY A 50 -5.49 -3.37 -27.63
CA GLY A 50 -6.19 -2.09 -27.41
C GLY A 50 -5.35 -0.80 -27.23
N ASP A 51 -5.76 0.21 -28.02
CA ASP A 51 -5.32 1.61 -28.20
C ASP A 51 -3.84 1.87 -28.54
N PRO A 52 -3.60 2.70 -29.58
CA PRO A 52 -3.28 2.16 -30.88
C PRO A 52 -1.78 1.87 -31.03
N HIS A 53 -1.50 0.87 -31.86
CA HIS A 53 -0.19 0.47 -32.37
C HIS A 53 0.60 -0.59 -31.57
N LEU A 54 0.02 -1.78 -31.30
CA LEU A 54 0.77 -3.03 -31.04
C LEU A 54 -0.07 -4.27 -31.46
N SER A 55 0.52 -5.23 -32.16
CA SER A 55 -0.11 -6.42 -32.76
C SER A 55 0.70 -7.70 -32.60
N VAL A 56 0.24 -8.94 -32.81
CA VAL A 56 1.07 -10.14 -32.48
C VAL A 56 1.19 -11.20 -33.61
N GLN A 57 2.29 -11.98 -33.66
CA GLN A 57 2.62 -12.98 -34.71
C GLN A 57 3.18 -14.32 -34.15
N ASP A 58 2.81 -15.46 -34.76
CA ASP A 58 3.24 -16.83 -34.38
C ASP A 58 4.75 -17.05 -34.54
N ALA A 59 5.38 -17.77 -33.60
CA ALA A 59 6.81 -18.03 -33.55
C ALA A 59 7.32 -19.02 -34.63
N ALA A 60 6.45 -19.82 -35.25
CA ALA A 60 6.88 -20.89 -36.17
C ALA A 60 6.68 -20.62 -37.68
N GLY A 61 5.94 -19.57 -38.07
CA GLY A 61 5.88 -19.11 -39.47
C GLY A 61 5.38 -20.11 -40.53
N VAL A 62 4.40 -20.97 -40.21
CA VAL A 62 3.82 -21.93 -41.18
C VAL A 62 2.35 -21.61 -41.46
N GLU A 63 1.98 -21.46 -42.74
CA GLU A 63 0.60 -21.18 -43.21
C GLU A 63 -0.33 -22.41 -43.06
N ARG A 64 -1.60 -22.21 -42.65
CA ARG A 64 -2.66 -23.24 -42.78
C ARG A 64 -3.56 -22.99 -44.00
N PRO A 65 -3.93 -24.04 -44.78
CA PRO A 65 -4.44 -23.86 -46.15
C PRO A 65 -5.97 -23.66 -46.31
N THR A 66 -6.74 -23.29 -45.28
CA THR A 66 -8.23 -23.36 -45.36
C THR A 66 -9.00 -22.10 -44.92
N ASP A 67 -8.37 -20.93 -44.82
CA ASP A 67 -9.05 -19.64 -44.54
C ASP A 67 -9.86 -19.08 -45.73
N GLN A 68 -10.35 -19.93 -46.62
CA GLN A 68 -11.35 -19.55 -47.62
C GLN A 68 -12.74 -19.98 -47.18
N GLY A 69 -13.35 -19.10 -46.39
CA GLY A 69 -14.79 -18.99 -46.32
C GLY A 69 -15.45 -19.79 -45.20
N GLU A 70 -16.29 -19.05 -44.49
CA GLU A 70 -17.39 -19.50 -43.61
C GLU A 70 -17.01 -19.70 -42.13
N GLU A 71 -17.36 -18.66 -41.36
CA GLU A 71 -17.66 -18.63 -39.91
C GLU A 71 -16.99 -19.72 -39.05
N GLU A 72 -15.69 -19.56 -38.78
CA GLU A 72 -15.08 -20.29 -37.68
C GLU A 72 -15.54 -19.73 -36.32
N ASP A 73 -15.84 -20.66 -35.42
CA ASP A 73 -16.29 -20.39 -34.07
C ASP A 73 -15.16 -19.76 -33.27
N LEU A 74 -15.31 -18.48 -32.88
CA LEU A 74 -14.25 -17.74 -32.19
C LEU A 74 -13.79 -18.43 -30.87
N ASP A 75 -14.53 -19.40 -30.35
CA ASP A 75 -14.09 -20.24 -29.22
C ASP A 75 -12.89 -21.14 -29.60
N ALA A 76 -12.85 -21.67 -30.82
CA ALA A 76 -11.74 -22.50 -31.30
C ALA A 76 -10.44 -21.67 -31.45
N LEU A 77 -10.57 -20.45 -32.00
CA LEU A 77 -9.48 -19.50 -32.12
C LEU A 77 -8.91 -19.11 -30.75
N ALA A 78 -9.79 -18.95 -29.76
CA ALA A 78 -9.39 -18.62 -28.40
C ALA A 78 -8.63 -19.78 -27.71
N GLU A 79 -9.10 -21.02 -27.85
CA GLU A 79 -8.41 -22.20 -27.30
C GLU A 79 -7.02 -22.40 -27.92
N GLU A 80 -6.88 -22.16 -29.23
CA GLU A 80 -5.63 -22.40 -29.95
C GLU A 80 -4.54 -21.37 -29.60
N LEU A 81 -4.91 -20.10 -29.48
CA LEU A 81 -4.00 -19.05 -29.00
C LEU A 81 -3.57 -19.29 -27.55
N ALA A 82 -4.47 -19.75 -26.69
CA ALA A 82 -4.15 -20.08 -25.30
C ALA A 82 -3.22 -21.28 -25.13
N ALA A 83 -3.00 -22.06 -26.19
CA ALA A 83 -2.04 -23.17 -26.21
C ALA A 83 -0.60 -22.71 -26.49
N GLN A 84 -0.37 -21.48 -26.96
CA GLN A 84 0.97 -20.93 -27.24
C GLN A 84 1.57 -20.22 -26.02
N ALA A 85 2.87 -20.44 -25.76
CA ALA A 85 3.55 -19.93 -24.56
C ALA A 85 4.10 -18.49 -24.71
N GLU A 86 4.48 -18.07 -25.92
CA GLU A 86 5.04 -16.74 -26.24
C GLU A 86 4.60 -16.28 -27.64
N VAL A 87 4.29 -14.99 -27.82
CA VAL A 87 3.86 -14.43 -29.11
C VAL A 87 4.47 -13.03 -29.33
N ALA A 88 4.96 -12.70 -30.53
CA ALA A 88 5.81 -11.52 -30.81
C ALA A 88 5.05 -10.31 -31.37
N VAL A 89 5.36 -9.08 -30.91
CA VAL A 89 4.52 -7.89 -31.17
C VAL A 89 5.02 -6.97 -32.32
N VAL A 90 4.16 -6.53 -33.27
CA VAL A 90 4.42 -5.69 -34.46
C VAL A 90 3.41 -4.49 -34.53
N ARG A 91 3.51 -3.56 -35.50
CA ARG A 91 2.57 -2.43 -35.70
C ARG A 91 2.02 -2.42 -37.13
N SER A 92 0.72 -2.20 -37.34
CA SER A 92 0.18 -1.82 -38.67
C SER A 92 -0.95 -0.80 -38.59
N ASP A 93 -1.31 -0.25 -39.75
CA ASP A 93 -2.20 0.90 -39.92
C ASP A 93 -3.57 0.53 -40.55
N ALA A 94 -3.97 -0.75 -40.55
CA ALA A 94 -5.25 -1.21 -41.13
C ALA A 94 -6.42 -1.25 -40.10
N PRO A 95 -7.69 -1.09 -40.53
CA PRO A 95 -8.85 -1.04 -39.62
C PRO A 95 -9.22 -2.42 -39.05
N VAL A 96 -9.56 -2.43 -37.76
CA VAL A 96 -9.77 -3.64 -36.93
C VAL A 96 -11.14 -4.27 -37.15
N ARG A 97 -11.19 -5.61 -37.31
CA ARG A 97 -12.44 -6.37 -37.48
C ARG A 97 -12.88 -7.14 -36.24
N GLU A 98 -11.95 -7.67 -35.43
CA GLU A 98 -12.23 -8.56 -34.29
C GLU A 98 -11.23 -8.33 -33.14
N VAL A 99 -11.67 -8.54 -31.89
CA VAL A 99 -10.91 -8.32 -30.65
C VAL A 99 -10.91 -9.60 -29.82
N LEU A 100 -9.75 -10.10 -29.41
CA LEU A 100 -9.67 -11.22 -28.48
C LEU A 100 -9.10 -10.71 -27.16
N GLU A 101 -9.93 -10.75 -26.14
CA GLU A 101 -9.61 -10.34 -24.78
C GLU A 101 -8.84 -11.49 -24.11
N THR A 102 -7.81 -11.21 -23.33
CA THR A 102 -7.23 -12.21 -22.40
C THR A 102 -7.72 -11.85 -21.02
N ASP A 103 -7.91 -12.83 -20.13
CA ASP A 103 -8.17 -12.59 -18.70
C ASP A 103 -6.93 -11.92 -18.04
N ALA A 104 -6.76 -10.65 -18.32
CA ALA A 104 -6.26 -9.68 -17.38
C ALA A 104 -7.40 -9.44 -16.38
N ALA A 105 -7.42 -10.18 -15.28
CA ALA A 105 -8.31 -9.82 -14.17
C ALA A 105 -7.97 -8.37 -13.74
N ALA A 106 -8.86 -7.37 -13.70
CA ALA A 106 -10.31 -7.32 -13.91
C ALA A 106 -11.08 -8.51 -13.33
N ALA A 107 -10.95 -8.72 -12.02
CA ALA A 107 -11.99 -9.36 -11.23
C ALA A 107 -12.61 -8.34 -10.29
N PRO A 108 -13.93 -8.39 -10.09
CA PRO A 108 -14.94 -7.99 -11.04
C PRO A 108 -15.12 -6.46 -11.03
N ALA A 109 -15.88 -5.93 -12.00
CA ALA A 109 -16.87 -4.92 -11.62
C ALA A 109 -17.74 -5.59 -10.54
N ALA A 110 -17.32 -5.51 -9.26
CA ALA A 110 -18.22 -5.75 -8.15
C ALA A 110 -19.45 -4.93 -8.52
N ALA A 111 -20.59 -5.63 -8.62
CA ALA A 111 -21.91 -5.06 -8.87
C ALA A 111 -21.87 -3.62 -8.45
N ALA A 112 -22.09 -2.67 -9.39
CA ALA A 112 -22.18 -1.24 -9.09
C ALA A 112 -22.69 -1.17 -7.67
N PRO A 113 -21.89 -0.75 -6.65
CA PRO A 113 -22.33 -0.88 -5.29
C PRO A 113 -23.66 -0.19 -5.36
N ALA A 114 -24.74 -0.95 -5.09
CA ALA A 114 -26.07 -0.42 -5.09
C ALA A 114 -25.87 0.90 -4.40
N THR A 115 -26.07 2.02 -5.12
CA THR A 115 -25.96 3.37 -4.55
C THR A 115 -26.52 3.18 -3.17
N PRO A 116 -25.75 3.27 -2.06
CA PRO A 116 -26.25 2.74 -0.81
C PRO A 116 -27.47 3.59 -0.48
N SER A 117 -28.62 3.06 -0.90
CA SER A 117 -29.94 3.46 -0.56
C SER A 117 -30.04 2.88 0.83
N GLY A 118 -29.42 3.59 1.75
CA GLY A 118 -29.01 3.05 3.03
C GLY A 118 -27.79 3.77 3.59
N ASP A 119 -27.98 5.04 3.95
CA ASP A 119 -27.43 5.65 5.18
C ASP A 119 -26.15 5.01 5.76
N ALA A 120 -25.00 5.48 5.30
CA ALA A 120 -23.82 5.56 6.14
C ALA A 120 -23.08 6.84 5.75
N ALA A 121 -23.15 7.86 6.59
CA ALA A 121 -22.53 9.16 6.34
C ALA A 121 -21.01 9.02 6.10
N THR A 122 -20.59 8.92 4.83
CA THR A 122 -19.18 8.94 4.44
C THR A 122 -18.62 10.30 4.79
N ARG A 123 -17.71 10.35 5.77
CA ARG A 123 -17.07 11.61 6.17
C ARG A 123 -15.98 11.93 5.16
N ALA A 124 -16.11 13.07 4.51
CA ALA A 124 -15.13 13.59 3.57
C ALA A 124 -14.29 14.68 4.22
N TRP A 125 -12.96 14.56 4.10
CA TRP A 125 -11.99 15.52 4.61
C TRP A 125 -11.16 16.07 3.45
N ARG A 126 -11.00 17.39 3.39
CA ARG A 126 -10.19 18.04 2.36
C ARG A 126 -8.80 18.38 2.90
N TYR A 127 -7.78 18.05 2.13
CA TYR A 127 -6.39 18.35 2.45
C TYR A 127 -5.73 19.17 1.34
N PRO A 128 -4.80 20.07 1.69
CA PRO A 128 -3.97 20.71 0.70
C PRO A 128 -2.95 19.72 0.13
N GLU A 129 -2.55 19.96 -1.10
CA GLU A 129 -1.46 19.24 -1.77
C GLU A 129 -0.32 20.23 -2.05
N TRP A 130 0.91 19.78 -1.88
CA TRP A 130 2.09 20.56 -2.18
C TRP A 130 2.47 20.42 -3.65
N ASP A 131 2.45 21.53 -4.37
CA ASP A 131 2.93 21.59 -5.74
C ASP A 131 4.42 21.98 -5.75
N CYS A 132 5.29 21.05 -6.12
CA CYS A 132 6.73 21.29 -6.16
C CYS A 132 7.17 22.18 -7.33
N HIS A 133 6.38 22.32 -8.39
CA HIS A 133 6.70 23.20 -9.50
C HIS A 133 6.32 24.65 -9.17
N ALA A 134 5.17 24.84 -8.56
CA ALA A 134 4.70 26.16 -8.11
C ALA A 134 5.30 26.59 -6.75
N GLN A 135 5.92 25.67 -6.00
CA GLN A 135 6.38 25.87 -4.62
C GLN A 135 5.28 26.44 -3.72
N ALA A 136 4.05 25.95 -3.90
CA ALA A 136 2.87 26.47 -3.24
C ALA A 136 1.87 25.35 -2.93
N TYR A 137 1.00 25.60 -1.96
CA TYR A 137 -0.08 24.68 -1.63
C TYR A 137 -1.30 24.90 -2.53
N ARG A 138 -1.81 23.80 -3.09
CA ARG A 138 -3.11 23.75 -3.75
C ARG A 138 -4.17 23.43 -2.71
N ALA A 139 -4.95 24.43 -2.32
CA ALA A 139 -5.98 24.30 -1.30
C ALA A 139 -7.10 23.34 -1.75
N GLY A 140 -7.45 22.37 -0.89
CA GLY A 140 -8.52 21.40 -1.19
C GLY A 140 -8.24 20.48 -2.37
N ALA A 141 -6.97 20.32 -2.74
CA ALA A 141 -6.56 19.50 -3.88
C ALA A 141 -6.80 18.01 -3.66
N ALA A 142 -6.87 17.53 -2.41
CA ALA A 142 -7.19 16.13 -2.13
C ALA A 142 -8.42 15.99 -1.22
N THR A 143 -9.28 15.02 -1.53
CA THR A 143 -10.41 14.66 -0.66
C THR A 143 -10.29 13.21 -0.21
N VAL A 144 -10.29 13.00 1.11
CA VAL A 144 -10.21 11.69 1.76
C VAL A 144 -11.59 11.32 2.31
N HIS A 145 -12.11 10.17 1.90
CA HIS A 145 -13.37 9.59 2.34
C HIS A 145 -13.12 8.49 3.36
N GLU A 146 -13.66 8.64 4.56
CA GLU A 146 -13.57 7.64 5.62
C GLU A 146 -14.70 6.59 5.48
N ALA A 147 -14.32 5.32 5.54
CA ALA A 147 -15.24 4.20 5.63
C ALA A 147 -14.73 3.17 6.65
N LEU A 148 -15.58 2.22 7.06
CA LEU A 148 -15.12 1.06 7.82
C LEU A 148 -14.57 0.00 6.85
N ALA A 149 -13.49 -0.67 7.24
CA ALA A 149 -12.94 -1.77 6.44
C ALA A 149 -13.95 -2.94 6.35
N PRO A 150 -14.07 -3.59 5.18
CA PRO A 150 -14.92 -4.78 5.03
C PRO A 150 -14.37 -5.95 5.85
N ALA A 151 -15.25 -6.84 6.29
CA ALA A 151 -14.86 -8.06 6.99
C ALA A 151 -14.49 -9.15 5.98
N GLY A 152 -13.33 -9.77 6.17
CA GLY A 152 -12.86 -10.94 5.42
C GLY A 152 -13.08 -12.26 6.17
N ASP A 153 -12.33 -13.28 5.75
CA ASP A 153 -12.42 -14.64 6.27
C ASP A 153 -12.12 -14.71 7.79
N PRO A 154 -13.03 -15.30 8.61
CA PRO A 154 -12.80 -15.51 10.03
C PRO A 154 -11.65 -16.48 10.34
N GLY A 155 -11.32 -17.43 9.45
CA GLY A 155 -10.25 -18.42 9.66
C GLY A 155 -8.84 -17.88 9.43
N TRP A 156 -8.72 -16.82 8.63
CA TRP A 156 -7.43 -16.26 8.20
C TRP A 156 -6.52 -15.88 9.36
N ALA A 157 -7.04 -15.17 10.37
CA ALA A 157 -6.21 -14.70 11.48
C ALA A 157 -5.70 -15.85 12.36
N ALA A 158 -6.49 -16.91 12.53
CA ALA A 158 -6.07 -18.11 13.25
C ALA A 158 -4.96 -18.85 12.49
N ALA A 159 -5.08 -18.96 11.16
CA ALA A 159 -4.06 -19.56 10.31
C ALA A 159 -2.73 -18.79 10.39
N VAL A 160 -2.77 -17.46 10.24
CA VAL A 160 -1.58 -16.60 10.31
C VAL A 160 -0.90 -16.67 11.68
N ARG A 161 -1.68 -16.73 12.78
CA ARG A 161 -1.11 -16.94 14.12
C ARG A 161 -0.44 -18.29 14.28
N ALA A 162 -1.03 -19.35 13.72
CA ALA A 162 -0.46 -20.69 13.78
C ALA A 162 0.85 -20.76 12.99
N GLU A 163 0.86 -20.20 11.78
CA GLU A 163 2.02 -20.11 10.91
C GLU A 163 3.17 -19.32 11.56
N HIS A 164 2.85 -18.14 12.11
CA HIS A 164 3.85 -17.24 12.70
C HIS A 164 3.90 -17.29 14.23
N ALA A 165 3.49 -18.40 14.86
CA ALA A 165 3.42 -18.51 16.32
C ALA A 165 4.77 -18.22 17.00
N ALA A 166 5.86 -18.79 16.47
CA ALA A 166 7.22 -18.56 16.96
C ALA A 166 7.64 -17.09 16.80
N LEU A 167 7.26 -16.46 15.69
CA LEU A 167 7.54 -15.05 15.42
C LEU A 167 6.80 -14.15 16.42
N LEU A 168 5.51 -14.39 16.62
CA LEU A 168 4.68 -13.62 17.57
C LEU A 168 5.19 -13.76 19.00
N LEU A 169 5.62 -14.97 19.41
CA LEU A 169 6.26 -15.18 20.71
C LEU A 169 7.57 -14.40 20.83
N HIS A 170 8.40 -14.39 19.78
CA HIS A 170 9.65 -13.64 19.76
C HIS A 170 9.42 -12.13 19.79
N LEU A 171 8.47 -11.62 19.00
CA LEU A 171 8.04 -10.22 19.02
C LEU A 171 7.57 -9.85 20.43
N ARG A 172 6.67 -10.65 21.01
CA ARG A 172 6.16 -10.43 22.36
C ARG A 172 7.28 -10.36 23.39
N ARG A 173 8.24 -11.30 23.39
CA ARG A 173 9.39 -11.27 24.30
C ARG A 173 10.28 -10.04 24.10
N ARG A 174 10.58 -9.68 22.84
CA ARG A 174 11.38 -8.49 22.53
C ARG A 174 10.69 -7.23 23.02
N PHE A 175 9.38 -7.12 22.83
CA PHE A 175 8.61 -5.98 23.25
C PHE A 175 8.34 -5.94 24.76
N GLU A 176 8.17 -7.10 25.42
CA GLU A 176 8.10 -7.19 26.89
C GLU A 176 9.40 -6.68 27.53
N ALA A 177 10.56 -6.96 26.94
CA ALA A 177 11.84 -6.40 27.37
C ALA A 177 11.93 -4.87 27.22
N LEU A 178 11.09 -4.29 26.35
CA LEU A 178 10.97 -2.84 26.14
C LEU A 178 9.87 -2.19 27.01
N ARG A 179 9.14 -2.97 27.83
CA ARG A 179 8.19 -2.40 28.78
C ARG A 179 8.93 -1.42 29.70
N PRO A 180 8.32 -0.27 30.01
CA PRO A 180 8.96 0.74 30.82
C PRO A 180 9.38 0.15 32.17
N ARG A 181 10.68 0.19 32.43
CA ARG A 181 11.25 -0.24 33.70
C ARG A 181 10.79 0.70 34.80
N LEU A 182 10.62 0.13 35.99
CA LEU A 182 10.44 0.89 37.21
C LEU A 182 11.61 1.89 37.34
N ARG A 183 11.30 3.18 37.42
CA ARG A 183 12.31 4.22 37.59
C ARG A 183 12.34 4.61 39.06
N ARG A 184 13.50 4.41 39.70
CA ARG A 184 13.79 5.03 40.99
C ARG A 184 13.93 6.53 40.79
N VAL A 185 13.07 7.30 41.46
CA VAL A 185 13.13 8.75 41.50
C VAL A 185 13.82 9.12 42.82
N PRO A 186 15.01 9.72 42.78
CA PRO A 186 15.75 10.14 43.98
C PRO A 186 15.13 11.39 44.62
N ARG A 187 15.66 11.77 45.78
CA ARG A 187 15.33 13.00 46.53
C ARG A 187 13.85 13.22 46.80
N ARG A 188 13.21 12.25 47.45
CA ARG A 188 11.82 12.30 47.92
C ARG A 188 11.77 12.41 49.43
N VAL A 189 10.74 13.07 49.94
CA VAL A 189 10.49 13.20 51.40
C VAL A 189 10.02 11.88 52.01
N GLU A 190 9.36 11.06 51.21
CA GLU A 190 8.93 9.71 51.57
C GLU A 190 9.15 8.79 50.37
N GLY A 191 9.47 7.52 50.62
CA GLY A 191 9.76 6.57 49.57
C GLY A 191 10.00 5.16 50.07
N ASP A 192 10.30 4.28 49.12
CA ASP A 192 10.41 2.83 49.32
C ASP A 192 11.79 2.42 49.87
N ASP A 193 12.81 3.26 49.67
CA ASP A 193 14.21 3.00 50.06
C ASP A 193 14.95 4.32 50.32
N ILE A 194 16.12 4.29 50.97
CA ILE A 194 16.92 5.48 51.28
C ILE A 194 17.76 5.88 50.05
N ASP A 195 17.75 7.16 49.72
CA ASP A 195 18.65 7.80 48.76
C ASP A 195 19.98 8.10 49.46
N LEU A 196 20.99 7.27 49.24
CA LEU A 196 22.30 7.44 49.90
C LEU A 196 22.95 8.78 49.54
N ASP A 197 22.81 9.25 48.30
CA ASP A 197 23.36 10.54 47.88
C ASP A 197 22.61 11.69 48.57
N GLY A 198 21.27 11.61 48.61
CA GLY A 198 20.43 12.57 49.34
C GLY A 198 20.71 12.59 50.85
N TRP A 199 21.00 11.42 51.44
CA TRP A 199 21.36 11.30 52.85
C TRP A 199 22.74 11.88 53.15
N VAL A 200 23.74 11.65 52.30
CA VAL A 200 25.08 12.23 52.44
C VAL A 200 25.03 13.75 52.33
N ASP A 201 24.29 14.29 51.35
CA ASP A 201 24.09 15.74 51.19
C ASP A 201 23.41 16.34 52.43
N GLU A 202 22.34 15.71 52.93
CA GLU A 202 21.63 16.16 54.12
C GLU A 202 22.49 16.07 55.39
N TRP A 203 23.32 15.04 55.51
CA TRP A 203 24.28 14.91 56.61
C TRP A 203 25.32 16.03 56.55
N ALA A 204 25.84 16.34 55.36
CA ALA A 204 26.79 17.44 55.16
C ALA A 204 26.16 18.81 55.46
N ASP A 205 24.94 19.07 55.00
CA ASP A 205 24.22 20.32 55.25
C ASP A 205 23.96 20.55 56.75
N ARG A 206 23.59 19.49 57.50
CA ARG A 206 23.43 19.59 58.96
C ARG A 206 24.74 19.93 59.66
N HIS A 207 25.86 19.33 59.24
CA HIS A 207 27.18 19.61 59.82
C HIS A 207 27.69 21.01 59.42
N ALA A 208 27.24 21.54 58.29
CA ALA A 208 27.50 22.91 57.86
C ALA A 208 26.56 23.95 58.50
N GLY A 209 25.63 23.54 59.39
CA GLY A 209 24.68 24.43 60.07
C GLY A 209 23.52 24.91 59.19
N ARG A 210 23.26 24.25 58.05
CA ARG A 210 22.13 24.55 57.15
C ARG A 210 20.90 23.75 57.54
N THR A 211 19.72 24.27 57.21
CA THR A 211 18.46 23.53 57.36
C THR A 211 18.27 22.61 56.16
N PRO A 212 18.21 21.28 56.36
CA PRO A 212 18.04 20.35 55.26
C PRO A 212 16.58 20.24 54.80
N ASP A 213 16.41 19.85 53.53
CA ASP A 213 15.11 19.72 52.85
C ASP A 213 14.34 18.42 53.17
N GLY A 214 14.94 17.46 53.88
CA GLY A 214 14.31 16.20 54.30
C GLY A 214 14.08 15.19 53.16
N ARG A 215 14.71 15.39 52.01
CA ARG A 215 14.49 14.60 50.78
C ARG A 215 15.48 13.43 50.68
N ILE A 216 15.44 12.52 51.64
CA ILE A 216 16.41 11.40 51.77
C ILE A 216 15.92 10.06 51.22
N TYR A 217 14.73 10.00 50.62
CA TYR A 217 14.16 8.74 50.15
C TYR A 217 14.15 8.66 48.62
N THR A 218 14.19 7.43 48.11
CA THR A 218 13.90 7.11 46.72
C THR A 218 12.51 6.52 46.60
N GLN A 219 11.79 6.86 45.54
CA GLN A 219 10.49 6.25 45.23
C GLN A 219 10.54 5.54 43.89
N VAL A 220 10.07 4.30 43.85
CA VAL A 220 9.96 3.50 42.65
C VAL A 220 8.64 3.85 41.96
N ARG A 221 8.71 4.56 40.83
CA ARG A 221 7.53 4.87 40.04
C ARG A 221 7.55 4.10 38.72
N PRO A 222 6.43 3.49 38.31
CA PRO A 222 6.30 2.99 36.94
C PRO A 222 6.41 4.18 35.99
N ARG A 223 7.41 4.17 35.11
CA ARG A 223 7.46 5.16 34.02
C ARG A 223 6.28 4.85 33.10
N ARG A 224 5.25 5.70 33.07
CA ARG A 224 4.18 5.52 32.10
C ARG A 224 4.76 5.76 30.70
N ARG A 225 4.75 4.73 29.87
CA ARG A 225 5.04 4.86 28.44
C ARG A 225 3.78 5.44 27.81
N ASP A 226 3.90 6.65 27.29
CA ASP A 226 2.79 7.43 26.76
C ASP A 226 2.97 7.59 25.25
N VAL A 227 2.67 6.49 24.54
CA VAL A 227 2.88 6.34 23.10
C VAL A 227 1.55 6.08 22.42
N ALA A 228 1.28 6.83 21.34
CA ALA A 228 0.21 6.54 20.39
C ALA A 228 0.82 6.16 19.02
N VAL A 229 0.39 5.02 18.47
CA VAL A 229 0.86 4.51 17.17
C VAL A 229 -0.30 4.45 16.17
N ALA A 230 -0.18 5.12 15.04
CA ALA A 230 -1.08 4.94 13.91
C ALA A 230 -0.41 4.06 12.85
N LEU A 231 -0.98 2.89 12.58
CA LEU A 231 -0.55 2.03 11.48
C LEU A 231 -1.36 2.37 10.23
N LEU A 232 -0.68 2.78 9.17
CA LEU A 232 -1.26 3.09 7.87
C LEU A 232 -0.84 2.01 6.86
N VAL A 233 -1.78 1.21 6.41
CA VAL A 233 -1.56 0.10 5.47
C VAL A 233 -1.92 0.55 4.06
N ASP A 234 -0.98 0.47 3.13
CA ASP A 234 -1.27 0.68 1.72
C ASP A 234 -1.94 -0.55 1.13
N VAL A 235 -3.06 -0.34 0.47
CA VAL A 235 -3.81 -1.37 -0.25
C VAL A 235 -4.05 -0.95 -1.71
N SER A 236 -3.16 -0.15 -2.29
CA SER A 236 -3.19 0.24 -3.71
C SER A 236 -2.88 -0.90 -4.68
N GLY A 237 -3.05 -0.68 -5.98
CA GLY A 237 -2.95 -1.71 -7.01
C GLY A 237 -1.55 -2.33 -7.12
N SER A 238 -0.51 -1.59 -6.74
CA SER A 238 0.86 -2.15 -6.68
C SER A 238 1.01 -3.24 -5.63
N THR A 239 0.09 -3.31 -4.65
CA THR A 239 0.09 -4.34 -3.60
C THR A 239 -0.41 -5.72 -4.08
N ASP A 240 -0.90 -5.81 -5.32
CA ASP A 240 -1.13 -7.08 -6.01
C ASP A 240 0.18 -7.77 -6.44
N ALA A 241 1.30 -7.04 -6.45
CA ALA A 241 2.58 -7.61 -6.83
C ALA A 241 3.01 -8.79 -5.93
N TRP A 242 3.76 -9.74 -6.52
CA TRP A 242 4.26 -10.91 -5.80
C TRP A 242 5.65 -10.67 -5.19
N VAL A 243 5.75 -10.84 -3.88
CA VAL A 243 7.00 -10.88 -3.13
C VAL A 243 7.61 -12.28 -3.23
N ALA A 244 8.89 -12.33 -3.62
CA ALA A 244 9.64 -13.59 -3.79
C ALA A 244 8.96 -14.67 -4.66
N GLY A 245 7.99 -14.27 -5.52
CA GLY A 245 7.22 -15.17 -6.38
C GLY A 245 6.29 -16.13 -5.64
N ARG A 246 5.99 -15.90 -4.34
CA ARG A 246 5.21 -16.85 -3.51
C ARG A 246 4.05 -16.22 -2.74
N VAL A 247 4.12 -14.94 -2.38
CA VAL A 247 3.10 -14.26 -1.56
C VAL A 247 2.85 -12.87 -2.12
N ARG A 248 1.59 -12.40 -2.14
CA ARG A 248 1.26 -11.03 -2.60
C ARG A 248 1.70 -10.00 -1.54
N VAL A 249 2.08 -8.80 -1.98
CA VAL A 249 2.49 -7.69 -1.09
C VAL A 249 1.38 -7.37 -0.08
N VAL A 250 0.12 -7.35 -0.53
CA VAL A 250 -1.03 -7.11 0.36
C VAL A 250 -1.14 -8.15 1.47
N ASP A 251 -0.82 -9.42 1.20
CA ASP A 251 -0.90 -10.48 2.20
C ASP A 251 0.21 -10.32 3.26
N VAL A 252 1.43 -9.97 2.81
CA VAL A 252 2.53 -9.59 3.71
C VAL A 252 2.14 -8.38 4.56
N ALA A 253 1.48 -7.38 3.98
CA ALA A 253 1.01 -6.19 4.69
C ALA A 253 -0.04 -6.51 5.75
N LYS A 254 -1.01 -7.39 5.42
CA LYS A 254 -2.02 -7.88 6.37
C LYS A 254 -1.38 -8.64 7.52
N GLN A 255 -0.50 -9.59 7.21
CA GLN A 255 0.21 -10.38 8.22
C GLN A 255 1.05 -9.48 9.13
N ALA A 256 1.79 -8.51 8.56
CA ALA A 256 2.54 -7.52 9.30
C ALA A 256 1.63 -6.67 10.21
N ALA A 257 0.50 -6.19 9.69
CA ALA A 257 -0.47 -5.41 10.46
C ALA A 257 -1.03 -6.21 11.65
N LEU A 258 -1.35 -7.48 11.46
CA LEU A 258 -1.78 -8.36 12.54
C LEU A 258 -0.69 -8.54 13.59
N CYS A 259 0.54 -8.85 13.16
CA CYS A 259 1.70 -8.97 14.06
C CYS A 259 1.93 -7.69 14.87
N PHE A 260 1.80 -6.52 14.25
CA PHE A 260 1.91 -5.24 14.94
C PHE A 260 0.81 -5.00 15.96
N CYS A 261 -0.44 -5.31 15.63
CA CYS A 261 -1.56 -5.16 16.57
C CYS A 261 -1.36 -6.04 17.81
N VAL A 262 -0.96 -7.30 17.60
CA VAL A 262 -0.69 -8.25 18.69
C VAL A 262 0.48 -7.77 19.55
N ALA A 263 1.56 -7.33 18.90
CA ALA A 263 2.72 -6.81 19.59
C ALA A 263 2.39 -5.55 20.40
N LEU A 264 1.86 -4.49 19.77
CA LEU A 264 1.51 -3.21 20.43
C LEU A 264 0.49 -3.41 21.56
N GLY A 265 -0.48 -4.32 21.36
CA GLY A 265 -1.40 -4.74 22.40
C GLY A 265 -0.70 -5.36 23.61
N ALA A 266 0.34 -6.16 23.42
CA ALA A 266 1.12 -6.74 24.51
C ALA A 266 1.94 -5.70 25.31
N LEU A 267 2.36 -4.58 24.69
CA LEU A 267 2.99 -3.47 25.44
C LEU A 267 1.98 -2.63 26.21
N GLY A 268 0.71 -2.63 25.78
CA GLY A 268 -0.31 -1.72 26.29
C GLY A 268 -0.26 -0.33 25.62
N ASP A 269 0.33 -0.23 24.43
CA ASP A 269 0.35 1.03 23.67
C ASP A 269 -0.99 1.28 22.98
N ARG A 270 -1.42 2.53 22.97
CA ARG A 270 -2.61 2.96 22.23
C ARG A 270 -2.26 2.95 20.74
N HIS A 271 -3.06 2.24 19.94
CA HIS A 271 -2.80 2.17 18.51
C HIS A 271 -4.08 2.12 17.69
N CYS A 272 -4.03 2.66 16.47
CA CYS A 272 -5.07 2.51 15.45
C CYS A 272 -4.49 1.86 14.20
N VAL A 273 -5.37 1.31 13.37
CA VAL A 273 -5.03 0.75 12.05
C VAL A 273 -5.99 1.31 11.03
N ASP A 274 -5.43 1.85 9.97
CA ASP A 274 -6.14 2.36 8.83
C ASP A 274 -5.51 1.80 7.56
N ALA A 275 -6.34 1.51 6.57
CA ALA A 275 -5.87 1.18 5.23
C ALA A 275 -6.20 2.34 4.29
N PHE A 276 -5.37 2.57 3.28
CA PHE A 276 -5.63 3.61 2.29
C PHE A 276 -5.43 3.12 0.86
N SER A 277 -6.23 3.70 -0.02
CA SER A 277 -6.08 3.66 -1.48
C SER A 277 -6.79 4.89 -2.04
N GLY A 278 -6.73 5.17 -3.33
CA GLY A 278 -7.45 6.27 -3.94
C GLY A 278 -7.91 5.97 -5.34
N ARG A 279 -8.63 6.93 -5.91
CA ARG A 279 -8.86 7.08 -7.34
C ARG A 279 -8.90 8.58 -7.64
N GLY A 280 -7.81 9.09 -8.17
CA GLY A 280 -7.63 10.50 -8.42
C GLY A 280 -7.70 11.38 -7.17
N ALA A 281 -7.64 12.68 -7.43
CA ALA A 281 -7.49 13.68 -6.38
C ALA A 281 -8.58 13.70 -5.31
N HIS A 282 -9.83 13.50 -5.73
CA HIS A 282 -10.99 13.63 -4.85
C HIS A 282 -11.59 12.29 -4.40
N GLY A 283 -10.96 11.18 -4.78
CA GLY A 283 -11.41 9.82 -4.50
C GLY A 283 -10.48 9.04 -3.58
N VAL A 284 -9.68 9.71 -2.74
CA VAL A 284 -8.84 9.03 -1.75
C VAL A 284 -9.75 8.38 -0.71
N ARG A 285 -9.58 7.09 -0.44
CA ARG A 285 -10.35 6.32 0.53
C ARG A 285 -9.45 5.90 1.69
N SER A 286 -9.97 6.07 2.90
CA SER A 286 -9.34 5.62 4.13
C SER A 286 -10.31 4.69 4.85
N TRP A 287 -9.94 3.42 4.97
CA TRP A 287 -10.70 2.43 5.72
C TRP A 287 -10.19 2.33 7.14
N THR A 288 -11.03 2.68 8.11
CA THR A 288 -10.74 2.44 9.52
C THR A 288 -10.89 0.94 9.79
N VAL A 289 -9.77 0.29 10.08
CA VAL A 289 -9.72 -1.13 10.49
C VAL A 289 -9.92 -1.22 12.00
N LYS A 290 -9.20 -0.39 12.76
CA LYS A 290 -9.21 -0.33 14.22
C LYS A 290 -9.03 1.10 14.71
N SER A 291 -9.93 1.60 15.55
CA SER A 291 -9.74 2.88 16.23
C SER A 291 -8.81 2.78 17.46
N PHE A 292 -8.36 3.91 18.00
CA PHE A 292 -7.54 3.95 19.23
C PHE A 292 -8.27 3.41 20.47
N ALA A 293 -9.60 3.51 20.51
CA ALA A 293 -10.42 3.08 21.63
C ALA A 293 -10.82 1.59 21.55
N GLU A 294 -10.78 1.00 20.36
CA GLU A 294 -11.14 -0.41 20.15
C GLU A 294 -9.99 -1.33 20.58
N PRO A 295 -10.23 -2.35 21.42
CA PRO A 295 -9.27 -3.42 21.65
C PRO A 295 -9.16 -4.33 20.41
N LEU A 296 -8.05 -5.07 20.29
CA LEU A 296 -7.96 -6.13 19.28
C LEU A 296 -9.00 -7.20 19.59
N SER A 297 -9.81 -7.55 18.59
CA SER A 297 -10.89 -8.53 18.67
C SER A 297 -11.06 -9.23 17.32
N ASP A 298 -11.79 -10.34 17.29
CA ASP A 298 -12.10 -11.08 16.06
C ASP A 298 -12.68 -10.18 14.96
N THR A 299 -13.42 -9.13 15.32
CA THR A 299 -13.96 -8.17 14.34
C THR A 299 -12.85 -7.38 13.66
N ILE A 300 -11.85 -6.92 14.41
CA ILE A 300 -10.69 -6.22 13.86
C ILE A 300 -9.87 -7.16 12.99
N GLU A 301 -9.71 -8.41 13.43
CA GLU A 301 -8.97 -9.43 12.70
C GLU A 301 -9.62 -9.75 11.35
N ARG A 302 -10.95 -9.87 11.33
CA ARG A 302 -11.72 -9.98 10.09
C ARG A 302 -11.56 -8.75 9.20
N ARG A 303 -11.54 -7.54 9.77
CA ARG A 303 -11.29 -6.31 8.98
C ARG A 303 -9.90 -6.28 8.35
N ILE A 304 -8.86 -6.76 9.07
CA ILE A 304 -7.52 -6.93 8.51
C ILE A 304 -7.54 -7.96 7.38
N ALA A 305 -8.20 -9.10 7.59
CA ALA A 305 -8.33 -10.15 6.57
C ALA A 305 -9.03 -9.65 5.29
N GLY A 306 -10.01 -8.77 5.45
CA GLY A 306 -10.83 -8.20 4.37
C GLY A 306 -10.17 -7.09 3.55
N LEU A 307 -8.96 -6.64 3.92
CA LEU A 307 -8.21 -5.70 3.09
C LEU A 307 -7.95 -6.31 1.70
N ALA A 308 -8.03 -5.53 0.63
CA ALA A 308 -7.80 -6.03 -0.72
C ALA A 308 -7.11 -4.95 -1.53
N PRO A 309 -6.24 -5.32 -2.49
CA PRO A 309 -5.67 -4.36 -3.43
C PRO A 309 -6.78 -3.59 -4.15
N ASP A 310 -6.56 -2.30 -4.33
CA ASP A 310 -7.48 -1.36 -4.96
C ASP A 310 -6.69 -0.48 -5.94
N SER A 311 -7.05 0.79 -6.16
CA SER A 311 -6.58 1.55 -7.32
C SER A 311 -5.24 2.27 -7.05
N SER A 312 -5.24 3.54 -6.64
CA SER A 312 -4.04 4.39 -6.61
C SER A 312 -3.50 4.73 -5.21
N THR A 313 -2.35 5.42 -5.17
CA THR A 313 -1.54 5.73 -3.98
C THR A 313 -1.28 7.22 -3.85
N ARG A 314 -2.29 7.99 -3.43
CA ARG A 314 -2.14 9.42 -3.14
C ARG A 314 -1.58 9.68 -1.73
N LEU A 315 -0.31 9.31 -1.56
CA LEU A 315 0.35 9.15 -0.27
C LEU A 315 0.34 10.41 0.60
N GLY A 316 0.57 11.61 0.05
CA GLY A 316 0.61 12.84 0.84
C GLY A 316 -0.71 13.16 1.53
N ALA A 317 -1.84 12.96 0.84
CA ALA A 317 -3.17 13.10 1.42
C ALA A 317 -3.43 12.09 2.54
N ALA A 318 -3.04 10.82 2.34
CA ALA A 318 -3.20 9.77 3.34
C ALA A 318 -2.36 10.06 4.61
N LEU A 319 -1.11 10.48 4.44
CA LEU A 319 -0.22 10.87 5.55
C LEU A 319 -0.78 12.05 6.33
N ARG A 320 -1.22 13.12 5.66
CA ARG A 320 -1.85 14.29 6.30
C ARG A 320 -3.09 13.90 7.08
N HIS A 321 -3.92 13.03 6.52
CA HIS A 321 -5.15 12.55 7.16
C HIS A 321 -4.88 11.80 8.46
N VAL A 322 -4.01 10.80 8.43
CA VAL A 322 -3.67 10.01 9.62
C VAL A 322 -2.91 10.85 10.64
N ALA A 323 -2.00 11.71 10.21
CA ALA A 323 -1.28 12.62 11.10
C ALA A 323 -2.24 13.58 11.83
N ALA A 324 -3.20 14.17 11.12
CA ALA A 324 -4.20 15.06 11.71
C ALA A 324 -5.04 14.39 12.80
N ARG A 325 -5.34 13.09 12.65
CA ARG A 325 -6.01 12.31 13.69
C ARG A 325 -5.07 11.98 14.85
N LEU A 326 -3.84 11.56 14.55
CA LEU A 326 -2.86 11.16 15.56
C LEU A 326 -2.41 12.33 16.46
N VAL A 327 -2.35 13.56 15.94
CA VAL A 327 -2.05 14.77 16.72
C VAL A 327 -3.06 15.00 17.85
N ARG A 328 -4.32 14.60 17.66
CA ARG A 328 -5.38 14.75 18.67
C ARG A 328 -5.24 13.77 19.83
N GLU A 329 -4.41 12.74 19.70
CA GLU A 329 -4.22 11.77 20.76
C GLU A 329 -3.39 12.37 21.91
N PRO A 330 -3.84 12.19 23.18
CA PRO A 330 -3.16 12.68 24.37
C PRO A 330 -1.98 11.76 24.73
N ALA A 331 -1.01 11.65 23.81
CA ALA A 331 0.23 10.91 24.01
C ALA A 331 1.43 11.81 23.79
N HIS A 332 2.42 11.74 24.69
CA HIS A 332 3.68 12.45 24.57
C HIS A 332 4.42 12.10 23.28
N THR A 333 4.50 10.79 22.97
CA THR A 333 5.15 10.30 21.75
C THR A 333 4.10 9.80 20.77
N ARG A 334 4.12 10.34 19.55
CA ARG A 334 3.21 9.96 18.46
C ARG A 334 4.01 9.39 17.29
N LEU A 335 3.65 8.19 16.84
CA LEU A 335 4.29 7.51 15.72
C LEU A 335 3.26 7.14 14.65
N LEU A 336 3.50 7.57 13.41
CA LEU A 336 2.83 7.08 12.22
C LEU A 336 3.76 6.06 11.54
N LEU A 337 3.30 4.81 11.47
CA LEU A 337 3.97 3.70 10.80
C LEU A 337 3.25 3.39 9.48
N LEU A 338 3.90 3.65 8.35
CA LEU A 338 3.37 3.34 7.02
C LEU A 338 3.87 1.97 6.57
N LEU A 339 2.97 1.05 6.19
CA LEU A 339 3.27 -0.20 5.49
C LEU A 339 2.96 -0.01 3.99
N SER A 340 3.96 0.31 3.17
CA SER A 340 3.80 0.65 1.75
C SER A 340 5.16 0.61 1.07
N ASP A 341 5.22 0.26 -0.21
CA ASP A 341 6.42 0.50 -1.05
C ASP A 341 6.80 2.01 -1.12
N GLY A 342 5.91 2.88 -0.63
CA GLY A 342 6.06 4.31 -0.49
C GLY A 342 6.01 5.04 -1.83
N LYS A 343 5.62 4.36 -2.93
CA LYS A 343 5.65 4.90 -4.28
C LYS A 343 4.35 5.68 -4.54
N PRO A 344 4.43 7.02 -4.68
CA PRO A 344 3.27 7.82 -5.04
C PRO A 344 2.89 7.54 -6.50
N TRP A 345 1.62 7.22 -6.74
CA TRP A 345 1.09 7.00 -8.08
C TRP A 345 -0.41 7.28 -8.11
N ASP A 346 -0.88 8.05 -9.09
CA ASP A 346 -2.30 8.27 -9.37
C ASP A 346 -2.51 8.61 -10.85
N GLU A 347 -3.75 8.49 -11.32
CA GLU A 347 -4.12 8.64 -12.74
C GLU A 347 -3.98 10.07 -13.28
N ASP A 348 -3.90 11.09 -12.41
CA ASP A 348 -3.86 12.51 -12.74
C ASP A 348 -2.44 13.10 -12.84
N GLY A 349 -1.42 12.24 -12.95
CA GLY A 349 -0.02 12.66 -12.99
C GLY A 349 0.62 12.86 -11.62
N TYR A 350 -0.03 12.43 -10.54
CA TYR A 350 0.56 12.33 -9.20
C TYR A 350 1.57 11.15 -9.15
N GLU A 351 2.70 11.32 -9.81
CA GLU A 351 3.79 10.33 -9.83
C GLU A 351 5.16 11.02 -9.92
N GLY A 352 6.22 10.20 -9.93
CA GLY A 352 7.59 10.68 -10.08
C GLY A 352 7.98 11.73 -9.05
N VAL A 353 8.59 12.82 -9.51
CA VAL A 353 9.08 13.91 -8.63
C VAL A 353 7.93 14.58 -7.89
N TYR A 354 6.79 14.79 -8.55
CA TYR A 354 5.67 15.53 -7.96
C TYR A 354 5.12 14.80 -6.73
N GLY A 355 4.72 13.54 -6.89
CA GLY A 355 4.17 12.76 -5.79
C GLY A 355 5.20 12.51 -4.68
N VAL A 356 6.48 12.38 -5.01
CA VAL A 356 7.58 12.23 -4.03
C VAL A 356 7.77 13.50 -3.21
N GLU A 357 7.75 14.67 -3.85
CA GLU A 357 7.90 15.95 -3.14
C GLU A 357 6.66 16.29 -2.30
N ASP A 358 5.44 15.97 -2.75
CA ASP A 358 4.25 16.12 -1.92
C ASP A 358 4.28 15.18 -0.69
N ALA A 359 4.63 13.91 -0.89
CA ALA A 359 4.77 12.96 0.22
C ALA A 359 5.87 13.41 1.19
N ARG A 360 7.01 13.90 0.69
CA ARG A 360 8.08 14.46 1.52
C ARG A 360 7.60 15.65 2.34
N GLN A 361 6.81 16.53 1.72
CA GLN A 361 6.24 17.69 2.40
C GLN A 361 5.23 17.25 3.48
N ALA A 362 4.36 16.28 3.21
CA ALA A 362 3.44 15.71 4.18
C ALA A 362 4.17 15.07 5.39
N VAL A 363 5.29 14.38 5.16
CA VAL A 363 6.15 13.85 6.23
C VAL A 363 6.75 14.98 7.07
N ALA A 364 7.22 16.06 6.43
CA ALA A 364 7.78 17.21 7.13
C ALA A 364 6.73 17.92 7.98
N GLU A 365 5.50 18.08 7.47
CA GLU A 365 4.35 18.64 8.19
C GLU A 365 4.00 17.80 9.43
N ALA A 366 3.92 16.47 9.27
CA ALA A 366 3.66 15.56 10.39
C ALA A 366 4.74 15.69 11.48
N ARG A 367 6.02 15.75 11.09
CA ARG A 367 7.15 15.95 12.02
C ARG A 367 7.09 17.28 12.73
N ALA A 368 6.75 18.36 12.02
CA ALA A 368 6.56 19.68 12.62
C ALA A 368 5.41 19.69 13.64
N ALA A 369 4.37 18.87 13.43
CA ALA A 369 3.27 18.66 14.37
C ALA A 369 3.60 17.68 15.53
N GLY A 370 4.85 17.26 15.68
CA GLY A 370 5.28 16.35 16.74
C GLY A 370 4.92 14.87 16.48
N VAL A 371 4.57 14.51 15.24
CA VAL A 371 4.35 13.13 14.81
C VAL A 371 5.60 12.59 14.14
N ARG A 372 6.15 11.50 14.69
CA ARG A 372 7.25 10.77 14.07
C ARG A 372 6.68 9.91 12.95
N VAL A 373 7.36 9.85 11.81
CA VAL A 373 6.91 9.07 10.65
C VAL A 373 7.98 8.07 10.27
N PHE A 374 7.57 6.81 10.14
CA PHE A 374 8.43 5.71 9.74
C PHE A 374 7.77 4.85 8.65
N CYS A 375 8.51 4.52 7.61
CA CYS A 375 8.03 3.70 6.50
C CYS A 375 8.62 2.28 6.55
N ALA A 376 7.75 1.30 6.51
CA ALA A 376 8.02 -0.12 6.40
C ALA A 376 7.76 -0.55 4.96
N ALA A 377 8.78 -0.44 4.12
CA ALA A 377 8.65 -0.68 2.70
C ALA A 377 8.63 -2.16 2.35
N ILE A 378 7.51 -2.64 1.82
CA ILE A 378 7.37 -4.03 1.39
C ILE A 378 7.81 -4.11 -0.07
N ASP A 379 9.10 -4.35 -0.31
CA ASP A 379 9.68 -4.24 -1.65
C ASP A 379 10.82 -5.23 -1.91
N ARG A 380 10.92 -5.69 -3.17
CA ARG A 380 12.01 -6.50 -3.73
C ARG A 380 13.18 -5.63 -4.23
N THR A 381 12.92 -4.41 -4.67
CA THR A 381 13.87 -3.53 -5.39
C THR A 381 14.01 -2.17 -4.70
N GLY A 382 14.70 -2.17 -3.55
CA GLY A 382 14.95 -1.02 -2.67
C GLY A 382 14.67 0.37 -3.28
N PRO A 383 13.62 1.09 -2.84
CA PRO A 383 13.16 2.23 -3.61
C PRO A 383 14.04 3.46 -3.40
N ALA A 384 14.61 3.98 -4.49
CA ALA A 384 15.46 5.17 -4.50
C ALA A 384 14.77 6.43 -3.94
N HIS A 385 13.43 6.46 -3.90
CA HIS A 385 12.64 7.58 -3.38
C HIS A 385 12.47 7.57 -1.86
N LEU A 386 12.59 6.43 -1.16
CA LEU A 386 12.34 6.38 0.30
C LEU A 386 13.28 7.31 1.10
N PRO A 387 14.59 7.37 0.83
CA PRO A 387 15.47 8.30 1.53
C PRO A 387 15.07 9.76 1.30
N ARG A 388 14.50 10.08 0.13
CA ARG A 388 14.04 11.43 -0.20
C ARG A 388 12.78 11.81 0.59
N VAL A 389 11.82 10.90 0.72
CA VAL A 389 10.55 11.13 1.42
C VAL A 389 10.72 11.07 2.94
N PHE A 390 11.33 10.00 3.45
CA PHE A 390 11.38 9.71 4.88
C PHE A 390 12.72 10.07 5.53
N GLY A 391 13.78 10.31 4.75
CA GLY A 391 15.12 10.51 5.27
C GLY A 391 15.84 9.18 5.57
N PRO A 392 17.16 9.23 5.85
CA PRO A 392 18.02 8.03 5.91
C PRO A 392 17.68 7.06 7.06
N SER A 393 17.05 7.53 8.13
CA SER A 393 16.63 6.68 9.27
C SER A 393 15.11 6.59 9.41
N GLY A 394 14.36 7.03 8.39
CA GLY A 394 12.90 7.08 8.41
C GLY A 394 12.23 5.88 7.74
N TYR A 395 12.98 4.87 7.31
CA TYR A 395 12.41 3.69 6.66
C TYR A 395 13.19 2.40 6.95
N ALA A 396 12.54 1.26 6.73
CA ALA A 396 13.12 -0.07 6.65
C ALA A 396 12.49 -0.84 5.49
N VAL A 397 13.24 -1.72 4.84
CA VAL A 397 12.74 -2.58 3.76
C VAL A 397 12.43 -3.97 4.32
N ILE A 398 11.24 -4.47 4.03
CA ILE A 398 10.70 -5.76 4.47
C ILE A 398 10.44 -6.59 3.22
N ARG A 399 11.07 -7.76 3.16
CA ARG A 399 10.84 -8.75 2.11
C ARG A 399 10.04 -9.94 2.61
N ASP A 400 10.00 -10.11 3.92
CA ASP A 400 9.36 -11.22 4.61
C ASP A 400 8.90 -10.74 5.99
N VAL A 401 7.71 -11.16 6.40
CA VAL A 401 7.16 -10.95 7.75
C VAL A 401 8.11 -11.48 8.83
N ALA A 402 8.90 -12.52 8.53
CA ALA A 402 9.94 -13.04 9.42
C ALA A 402 11.03 -12.02 9.78
N GLN A 403 11.21 -10.96 8.97
CA GLN A 403 12.14 -9.87 9.26
C GLN A 403 11.57 -8.88 10.28
N ILE A 404 10.28 -9.00 10.65
CA ILE A 404 9.63 -8.02 11.52
C ILE A 404 10.29 -7.86 12.91
N PRO A 405 10.89 -8.89 13.53
CA PRO A 405 11.58 -8.70 14.81
C PRO A 405 12.89 -7.91 14.70
N ALA A 406 13.54 -7.89 13.53
CA ALA A 406 14.90 -7.37 13.35
C ALA A 406 14.96 -5.83 13.39
N TRP A 407 13.93 -5.17 12.86
CA TRP A 407 13.75 -3.71 12.84
C TRP A 407 13.02 -3.15 14.08
N LEU A 408 12.52 -3.99 14.98
CA LEU A 408 11.96 -3.52 16.26
C LEU A 408 12.87 -2.58 17.06
N PRO A 409 14.20 -2.79 17.13
CA PRO A 409 15.10 -1.86 17.80
C PRO A 409 15.12 -0.47 17.13
N GLU A 410 15.01 -0.40 15.80
CA GLU A 410 14.90 0.86 15.05
C GLU A 410 13.59 1.57 15.39
N LEU A 411 12.47 0.84 15.33
CA LEU A 411 11.16 1.36 15.71
C LEU A 411 11.14 1.82 17.18
N HIS A 412 11.80 1.09 18.07
CA HIS A 412 11.94 1.49 19.47
C HIS A 412 12.79 2.76 19.64
N ARG A 413 13.86 2.91 18.85
CA ARG A 413 14.65 4.16 18.82
C ARG A 413 13.76 5.34 18.42
N GLN A 414 12.92 5.15 17.40
CA GLN A 414 11.91 6.12 16.97
C GLN A 414 10.83 6.38 18.03
N LEU A 415 10.70 5.56 19.08
CA LEU A 415 9.75 5.78 20.17
C LEU A 415 10.40 6.38 21.43
N THR A 416 11.73 6.36 21.53
CA THR A 416 12.46 6.70 22.76
C THR A 416 13.31 7.96 22.65
N LEU A 417 13.85 8.28 21.46
CA LEU A 417 14.58 9.51 21.15
C LEU A 417 13.59 10.60 20.75
#